data_AF-A0A9D3W5Q4-F1
#
_entry.id   AF-A0A9D3W5Q4-F1
#
_cell.length_a   1.000
_cell.length_b   1.000
_cell.length_c   1.000
_cell.angle_alpha   90.00
_cell.angle_beta   90.00
_cell.angle_gamma   90.00
#
_symmetry.space_group_name_H-M   'P 1'
#
loop_
_entity.id
_entity.type
_entity.pdbx_description
1 polymer ?
#
loop_
_entity_poly.entity_id
_entity_poly.type
_entity_poly.pdbx_seq_one_letter_code
_entity_poly.pdbx_strand_id
1 'polypeptide(L)' 'MEINPDIKRKDVEALVKEIMEGDNGQRIRQKALEWKKKAKSAISVGGTSVTNFDKMIKEALRQG' A
#
# COMPACT_ATOMS: atom_id res chain seq x y z
N MET A 1 5.61 -7.03 7.89
CA MET A 1 6.08 -7.47 9.21
C MET A 1 5.78 -8.94 9.26
N GLU A 2 6.81 -9.75 9.12
CA GLU A 2 6.67 -11.20 9.16
C GLU A 2 6.80 -11.63 10.61
N ILE A 3 5.93 -12.54 11.04
CA ILE A 3 5.93 -13.05 12.41
C ILE A 3 6.69 -14.38 12.39
N ASN A 4 7.69 -14.50 13.26
CA ASN A 4 8.46 -15.73 13.43
C ASN A 4 7.53 -16.86 13.94
N PRO A 5 7.55 -18.07 13.36
CA PRO A 5 6.80 -19.21 13.84
C PRO A 5 7.01 -19.55 15.33
N ASP A 6 8.20 -19.29 15.87
CA ASP A 6 8.58 -19.60 17.26
C ASP A 6 8.19 -18.49 18.27
N ILE A 7 7.39 -17.51 17.84
CA ILE A 7 7.02 -16.36 18.67
C ILE A 7 6.14 -16.77 19.87
N LYS A 8 6.41 -16.20 21.04
CA LYS A 8 5.58 -16.46 22.24
C LYS A 8 4.41 -15.49 22.27
N ARG A 9 3.33 -15.88 22.96
CA ARG A 9 2.12 -15.05 23.12
C ARG A 9 2.43 -13.63 23.63
N LYS A 10 3.38 -13.49 24.56
CA LYS A 10 3.78 -12.19 25.11
C LYS A 10 4.42 -11.26 24.06
N ASP A 11 5.19 -11.83 23.14
CA ASP A 11 5.84 -11.07 22.07
C ASP A 11 4.78 -10.58 21.06
N VAL A 12 3.78 -11.42 20.77
CA VAL A 12 2.62 -11.03 19.95
C VAL A 12 1.83 -9.91 20.62
N GLU A 13 1.58 -10.00 21.92
CA GLU A 13 0.87 -8.96 22.69
C GLU A 13 1.62 -7.62 22.64
N ALA A 14 2.93 -7.64 22.93
CA ALA A 14 3.77 -6.44 22.85
C ALA A 14 3.77 -5.85 21.44
N LEU A 15 3.83 -6.70 20.41
CA LEU A 15 3.78 -6.26 19.02
C LEU A 15 2.44 -5.60 18.66
N VAL A 16 1.33 -6.22 19.04
CA VAL A 16 0.00 -5.66 18.81
C VAL A 16 -0.13 -4.32 19.52
N LYS A 17 0.35 -4.22 20.76
CA LYS A 17 0.33 -2.96 21.51
C LYS A 17 1.15 -1.87 20.82
N GLU A 18 2.36 -2.17 20.35
CA GLU A 18 3.19 -1.21 19.59
C GLU A 18 2.53 -0.79 18.28
N ILE A 19 1.89 -1.71 17.58
CA ILE A 19 1.16 -1.38 16.35
C ILE A 19 -0.07 -0.52 16.65
N MET A 20 -0.75 -0.72 17.77
CA MET A 20 -1.98 0.02 18.11
C MET A 20 -1.69 1.39 18.71
N GLU A 21 -0.76 1.48 19.64
CA GLU A 21 -0.55 2.67 20.49
C GLU A 21 0.80 3.35 20.24
N GLY A 22 1.80 2.58 19.77
CA GLY A 22 3.18 3.06 19.62
C GLY A 22 3.43 3.91 18.37
N ASP A 23 4.55 4.63 18.41
CA ASP A 23 4.98 5.54 17.35
C ASP A 23 5.24 4.81 16.03
N ASN A 24 5.74 3.57 16.09
CA ASN A 24 5.95 2.78 14.88
C ASN A 24 4.62 2.45 14.19
N GLY A 25 3.60 2.09 14.96
CA GLY A 25 2.24 1.84 14.46
C GLY A 25 1.63 3.08 13.79
N GLN A 26 1.77 4.24 14.42
CA GLN A 26 1.32 5.52 13.85
C GLN A 26 2.03 5.83 12.53
N ARG A 27 3.35 5.68 12.48
CA ARG A 27 4.15 5.90 11.27
C ARG A 27 3.74 4.97 10.12
N ILE A 28 3.46 3.70 10.39
CA ILE A 28 2.99 2.75 9.38
C ILE A 28 1.61 3.17 8.84
N ARG A 29 0.68 3.54 9.73
CA ARG A 29 -0.65 4.02 9.32
C ARG A 29 -0.58 5.27 8.45
N GLN A 30 0.28 6.23 8.81
CA GLN A 30 0.45 7.46 8.03
C GLN A 30 0.97 7.16 6.62
N LYS A 31 1.99 6.30 6.48
CA LYS A 31 2.48 5.86 5.17
C LYS A 31 1.41 5.16 4.35
N ALA A 32 0.60 4.30 4.97
CA ALA A 32 -0.50 3.62 4.30
C ALA A 32 -1.58 4.62 3.78
N LEU A 33 -1.88 5.67 4.56
CA LEU A 33 -2.80 6.73 4.13
C LEU A 33 -2.24 7.55 2.96
N GLU A 34 -0.96 7.86 2.97
CA GLU A 34 -0.28 8.53 1.85
C GLU A 34 -0.32 7.69 0.58
N TRP A 35 0.00 6.38 0.69
CA TRP A 35 -0.12 5.46 -0.44
C TRP A 35 -1.55 5.36 -0.95
N LYS A 36 -2.55 5.30 -0.06
CA LYS A 36 -3.97 5.31 -0.44
C LYS A 36 -4.33 6.57 -1.24
N LYS A 37 -3.85 7.75 -0.82
CA LYS A 37 -4.08 9.01 -1.55
C LYS A 37 -3.42 8.99 -2.93
N LYS A 38 -2.15 8.56 -3.02
CA LYS A 38 -1.42 8.44 -4.29
C LYS A 38 -2.11 7.47 -5.24
N ALA A 39 -2.51 6.30 -4.76
CA ALA A 39 -3.24 5.32 -5.55
C ALA A 39 -4.56 5.88 -6.09
N LYS A 40 -5.36 6.55 -5.25
CA LYS A 40 -6.59 7.22 -5.67
C LYS A 40 -6.35 8.26 -6.77
N SER A 41 -5.30 9.07 -6.65
CA SER A 41 -4.93 10.06 -7.66
C SER A 41 -4.43 9.43 -8.96
N ALA A 42 -3.74 8.30 -8.88
CA ALA A 42 -3.23 7.61 -10.07
C ALA A 42 -4.35 6.97 -10.89
N ILE A 43 -5.42 6.50 -10.22
CA ILE A 43 -6.57 5.85 -10.87
C ILE A 43 -7.75 6.78 -11.20
N SER A 44 -7.71 8.06 -10.79
CA SER A 44 -8.77 9.01 -11.10
C SER A 44 -8.80 9.35 -12.60
N VAL A 45 -9.86 10.02 -13.05
CA VAL A 45 -9.92 10.58 -14.42
C VAL A 45 -8.71 11.49 -14.65
N GLY A 46 -8.00 11.28 -15.76
CA GLY A 46 -6.73 11.98 -16.06
C GLY A 46 -5.53 11.54 -15.20
N GLY A 47 -5.71 10.56 -14.32
CA GLY A 47 -4.66 9.98 -13.50
C GLY A 47 -3.63 9.21 -14.33
N THR A 48 -2.44 9.06 -13.76
CA THR A 48 -1.28 8.47 -14.46
C THR A 48 -1.49 7.01 -14.83
N SER A 49 -2.07 6.19 -13.94
CA SER A 49 -2.34 4.78 -14.22
C SER A 49 -3.38 4.61 -15.34
N VAL A 50 -4.45 5.41 -15.32
CA VAL A 50 -5.48 5.39 -16.39
C VAL A 50 -4.88 5.82 -17.72
N THR A 51 -4.13 6.93 -17.72
CA THR A 51 -3.50 7.48 -18.93
C THR A 51 -2.48 6.50 -19.53
N ASN A 52 -1.67 5.86 -18.70
CA ASN A 52 -0.67 4.90 -19.17
C ASN A 52 -1.34 3.62 -19.70
N PHE A 53 -2.42 3.16 -19.06
CA PHE A 53 -3.17 2.02 -19.56
C PHE A 53 -3.82 2.29 -20.92
N ASP A 54 -4.42 3.46 -21.11
CA ASP A 54 -4.98 3.87 -22.41
C ASP A 54 -3.91 3.91 -23.52
N LYS A 55 -2.72 4.45 -23.21
CA LYS A 55 -1.58 4.44 -24.14
C LYS A 55 -1.16 3.01 -24.50
N MET A 56 -1.03 2.13 -23.52
CA MET A 56 -0.66 0.73 -23.73
C MET A 56 -1.65 0.02 -24.66
N ILE A 57 -2.96 0.21 -24.47
CA ILE A 57 -3.98 -0.37 -25.35
C ILE A 57 -3.86 0.16 -26.78
N LYS A 58 -3.69 1.48 -26.94
CA LYS A 58 -3.49 2.10 -28.27
C LYS A 58 -2.24 1.56 -28.99
N GLU A 59 -1.16 1.33 -28.25
CA GLU A 59 0.06 0.74 -28.80
C GLU A 59 -0.16 -0.72 -29.22
N ALA A 60 -0.82 -1.53 -28.38
CA ALA A 60 -1.13 -2.92 -28.69
C ALA A 60 -2.02 -3.05 -29.94
N LEU A 61 -3.03 -2.18 -30.10
CA LEU A 61 -3.91 -2.17 -31.27
C LEU A 61 -3.23 -1.69 -32.56
N ARG A 62 -2.11 -0.96 -32.47
CA ARG A 62 -1.32 -0.56 -33.66
C ARG A 62 -0.40 -1.67 -34.17
N GLN A 63 -0.20 -2.73 -33.39
CA GLN A 63 0.61 -3.89 -33.78
C GLN A 63 -0.24 -5.06 -34.32
N GLY A 64 -1.56 -4.89 -34.42
CA GLY A 64 -2.50 -5.84 -35.02
C GLY A 64 -2.86 -5.50 -36.46
#